data_AF-A0A482IZB4-F1
#
_entry.id   AF-A0A482IZB4-F1
#
_cell.length_a   1.000
_cell.length_b   1.000
_cell.length_c   1.000
_cell.angle_alpha   90.00
_cell.angle_beta   90.00
_cell.angle_gamma   90.00
#
_symmetry.space_group_name_H-M   'P 1'
#
loop_
_entity.id
_entity.type
_entity.pdbx_description
1 polymer ?
#
loop_
_entity_poly.entity_id
_entity_poly.type
_entity_poly.pdbx_seq_one_letter_code
_entity_poly.pdbx_strand_id
1 'polypeptide(L)'
;MMRILLLGAIAVVVAAILSSGIGRDGDVQLEIYRAQAQEARDREQRQMLAELEALRIESVSQFVADWRAARGRPTSDSLDELRILVEKIRANPSSAEQYALAAKQKRAYEINNLVASPLGTKLEAKPGL
;
A
#
# COMPACT_ATOMS: atom_id res chain seq x y z
N MET A 1 35.69 21.57 2.36
CA MET A 1 35.57 20.15 1.98
C MET A 1 35.39 19.34 3.26
N MET A 2 34.60 18.25 3.19
CA MET A 2 34.28 17.26 4.23
C MET A 2 32.97 17.47 5.02
N ARG A 3 31.96 16.73 4.55
CA ARG A 3 30.68 16.40 5.18
C ARG A 3 30.93 15.38 6.29
N ILE A 4 30.36 15.58 7.47
CA ILE A 4 30.12 14.49 8.43
C ILE A 4 28.64 14.49 8.77
N LEU A 5 28.02 13.37 8.43
CA LEU A 5 26.61 13.04 8.53
C LEU A 5 26.21 12.91 10.00
N LEU A 6 25.29 13.77 10.45
CA LEU A 6 24.48 13.51 11.63
C LEU A 6 23.20 12.82 11.17
N LEU A 7 23.27 11.49 11.05
CA LEU A 7 22.09 10.63 10.94
C LEU A 7 21.50 10.50 12.33
N GLY A 8 20.46 11.29 12.59
CA GLY A 8 19.70 11.30 13.83
C GLY A 8 19.11 9.93 14.15
N ALA A 9 19.48 9.43 15.32
CA ALA A 9 18.80 8.37 16.03
C ALA A 9 17.30 8.69 16.21
N ILE A 10 16.45 7.67 16.10
CA ILE A 10 15.25 7.36 16.91
C ILE A 10 14.56 6.16 16.24
N ALA A 11 14.73 4.96 16.80
CA ALA A 11 13.77 3.83 16.72
C ALA A 11 14.26 2.57 17.49
N VAL A 12 14.94 2.71 18.62
CA VAL A 12 15.32 1.54 19.47
C VAL A 12 14.87 1.76 20.92
N VAL A 13 13.61 2.14 21.13
CA VAL A 13 13.04 2.28 22.48
C VAL A 13 11.65 1.65 22.60
N VAL A 14 11.54 0.36 22.25
CA VAL A 14 10.40 -0.48 22.67
C VAL A 14 10.90 -1.82 23.23
N ALA A 15 12.11 -1.86 23.80
CA ALA A 15 12.63 -3.04 24.50
C ALA A 15 12.43 -2.96 26.04
N ALA A 16 11.83 -1.88 26.55
CA ALA A 16 11.72 -1.63 27.99
C ALA A 16 10.39 -2.10 28.64
N ILE A 17 9.55 -2.88 27.95
CA ILE A 17 8.31 -3.46 28.50
C ILE A 17 8.43 -4.99 28.58
N LEU A 18 9.50 -5.51 29.22
CA LEU A 18 9.79 -6.95 29.29
C LEU A 18 9.85 -7.51 30.73
N SER A 19 9.27 -6.86 31.74
CA SER A 19 9.43 -7.33 33.14
C SER A 19 8.16 -7.82 33.86
N SER A 20 7.07 -8.15 33.15
CA SER A 20 5.94 -8.82 33.82
C SER A 20 4.93 -9.48 32.87
N GLY A 21 4.98 -10.83 32.77
CA GLY A 21 3.83 -11.64 32.36
C GLY A 21 4.13 -12.78 31.40
N ILE A 22 4.45 -13.96 31.95
CA ILE A 22 4.58 -15.25 31.26
C ILE A 22 3.26 -15.53 30.53
N GLY A 23 3.23 -15.28 29.22
CA GLY A 23 2.03 -15.34 28.39
C GLY A 23 1.92 -14.18 27.38
N ARG A 24 2.48 -13.01 27.70
CA ARG A 24 2.56 -11.86 26.76
C ARG A 24 3.71 -11.98 25.76
N ASP A 25 4.78 -12.70 26.09
CA ASP A 25 6.00 -12.70 25.27
C ASP A 25 5.79 -13.30 23.87
N GLY A 26 4.94 -14.33 23.74
CA GLY A 26 4.61 -14.94 22.45
C GLY A 26 3.76 -14.03 21.56
N ASP A 27 2.77 -13.36 22.13
CA ASP A 27 1.90 -12.41 21.42
C ASP A 27 2.68 -11.15 21.00
N VAL A 28 3.55 -10.65 21.89
CA VAL A 28 4.44 -9.51 21.59
C VAL A 28 5.43 -9.86 20.47
N GLN A 29 6.03 -11.06 20.49
CA GLN A 29 6.92 -11.50 19.40
C GLN A 29 6.18 -11.64 18.07
N LEU A 30 4.95 -12.18 18.09
CA LEU A 30 4.12 -12.30 16.89
C LEU A 30 3.73 -10.92 16.34
N GLU A 31 3.41 -9.97 17.20
CA GLU A 31 3.11 -8.60 16.82
C GLU A 31 4.33 -7.89 16.22
N ILE A 32 5.50 -8.02 16.84
CA ILE A 32 6.78 -7.52 16.31
C ILE A 32 7.05 -8.12 14.94
N TYR A 33 6.89 -9.43 14.77
CA TYR A 33 7.09 -10.09 13.48
C TYR A 33 6.13 -9.56 12.40
N ARG A 34 4.84 -9.40 12.74
CA ARG A 34 3.83 -8.83 11.84
C ARG A 34 4.15 -7.38 11.46
N ALA A 35 4.62 -6.58 12.41
CA ALA A 35 5.04 -5.20 12.17
C ALA A 35 6.25 -5.15 11.22
N GLN A 36 7.29 -5.96 11.47
CA GLN A 36 8.45 -6.06 10.59
C GLN A 36 8.07 -6.49 9.17
N ALA A 37 7.17 -7.47 9.03
CA ALA A 37 6.67 -7.91 7.74
C ALA A 37 5.90 -6.81 7.01
N GLN A 38 5.10 -6.01 7.73
CA GLN A 38 4.41 -4.86 7.14
C GLN A 38 5.41 -3.78 6.71
N GLU A 39 6.39 -3.44 7.55
CA GLU A 39 7.41 -2.46 7.19
C GLU A 39 8.22 -2.86 5.96
N ALA A 40 8.52 -4.15 5.81
CA ALA A 40 9.19 -4.66 4.61
C ALA A 40 8.35 -4.41 3.36
N ARG A 41 7.05 -4.70 3.41
CA ARG A 41 6.12 -4.40 2.31
C ARG A 41 6.00 -2.90 2.03
N ASP A 42 5.94 -2.08 3.06
CA ASP A 42 5.89 -0.63 2.94
C ASP A 42 7.16 -0.06 2.29
N ARG A 43 8.33 -0.63 2.62
CA ARG A 43 9.60 -0.29 1.96
C ARG A 43 9.60 -0.69 0.49
N GLU A 44 9.21 -1.90 0.16
CA GLU A 44 9.16 -2.40 -1.22
C GLU A 44 8.22 -1.54 -2.10
N GLN A 45 7.01 -1.25 -1.61
CA GLN A 45 6.08 -0.37 -2.32
C GLN A 45 6.67 1.03 -2.55
N ARG A 46 7.25 1.64 -1.51
CA ARG A 46 7.84 2.98 -1.61
C ARG A 46 8.96 3.02 -2.65
N GLN A 47 9.80 1.99 -2.69
CA GLN A 47 10.88 1.91 -3.66
C GLN A 47 10.32 1.83 -5.08
N MET A 48 9.40 0.91 -5.37
CA MET A 48 8.81 0.76 -6.70
C MET A 48 8.12 2.04 -7.19
N LEU A 49 7.35 2.70 -6.30
CA LEU A 49 6.66 3.94 -6.66
C LEU A 49 7.65 5.10 -6.88
N ALA A 50 8.73 5.19 -6.10
CA ALA A 50 9.77 6.19 -6.30
C ALA A 50 10.52 5.99 -7.63
N GLU A 51 10.78 4.73 -8.02
CA GLU A 51 11.37 4.40 -9.32
C GLU A 51 10.47 4.85 -10.49
N LEU A 52 9.15 4.71 -10.35
CA LEU A 52 8.20 5.22 -11.33
C LEU A 52 8.15 6.76 -11.36
N GLU A 53 8.10 7.42 -10.21
CA GLU A 53 8.11 8.90 -10.13
C GLU A 53 9.38 9.50 -10.76
N ALA A 54 10.50 8.78 -10.72
CA ALA A 54 11.75 9.21 -11.35
C ALA A 54 11.64 9.35 -12.89
N LEU A 55 10.63 8.75 -13.52
CA LEU A 55 10.37 8.93 -14.96
C LEU A 55 9.88 10.34 -15.31
N ARG A 56 9.39 11.11 -14.33
CA ARG A 56 8.92 12.51 -14.48
C ARG A 56 7.86 12.71 -15.56
N ILE A 57 6.97 11.74 -15.71
CA ILE A 57 5.84 11.79 -16.64
C ILE A 57 4.57 12.03 -15.84
N GLU A 58 3.71 12.92 -16.32
CA GLU A 58 2.49 13.34 -15.62
C GLU A 58 1.55 12.17 -15.35
N SER A 59 1.28 11.36 -16.37
CA SER A 59 0.43 10.16 -16.25
C SER A 59 0.97 9.13 -15.25
N VAL A 60 2.29 8.98 -15.17
CA VAL A 60 2.95 8.11 -14.18
C VAL A 60 2.79 8.69 -12.77
N SER A 61 2.93 10.01 -12.63
CA SER A 61 2.73 10.69 -11.34
C SER A 61 1.28 10.54 -10.86
N GLN A 62 0.32 10.64 -11.77
CA GLN A 62 -1.10 10.41 -11.49
C GLN A 62 -1.36 8.96 -11.07
N PHE A 63 -0.78 7.98 -11.77
CA PHE A 63 -0.85 6.57 -11.39
C PHE A 63 -0.30 6.34 -9.98
N VAL A 64 0.87 6.90 -9.64
CA VAL A 64 1.48 6.73 -8.32
C VAL A 64 0.61 7.35 -7.21
N ALA A 65 0.04 8.53 -7.44
CA ALA A 65 -0.87 9.17 -6.50
C ALA A 65 -2.14 8.32 -6.27
N ASP A 66 -2.76 7.85 -7.35
CA ASP A 66 -3.94 6.98 -7.30
C ASP A 66 -3.64 5.65 -6.58
N TRP A 67 -2.46 5.06 -6.84
CA TRP A 67 -2.01 3.85 -6.17
C TRP A 67 -1.86 4.06 -4.67
N ARG A 68 -1.16 5.11 -4.22
CA ARG A 68 -0.98 5.41 -2.78
C ARG A 68 -2.33 5.64 -2.08
N ALA A 69 -3.28 6.29 -2.75
CA ALA A 69 -4.62 6.52 -2.21
C ALA A 69 -5.45 5.23 -2.09
N ALA A 70 -5.26 4.27 -3.00
CA ALA A 70 -5.98 3.00 -3.01
C ALA A 70 -5.34 1.92 -2.14
N ARG A 71 -4.01 1.84 -2.15
CA ARG A 71 -3.20 0.77 -1.55
C ARG A 71 -2.12 1.33 -0.62
N GLY A 72 -2.50 2.29 0.22
CA GLY A 72 -1.59 2.94 1.18
C GLY A 72 -0.97 1.97 2.19
N ARG A 73 -1.66 0.84 2.48
CA ARG A 73 -1.13 -0.27 3.28
C ARG A 73 -0.98 -1.51 2.38
N PRO A 74 0.23 -1.81 1.87
CA PRO A 74 0.46 -2.92 0.95
C PRO A 74 0.25 -4.29 1.59
N THR A 75 -0.44 -5.15 0.83
CA THR A 75 -0.51 -6.61 0.99
C THR A 75 0.42 -7.29 -0.01
N SER A 76 0.67 -8.60 0.14
CA SER A 76 1.46 -9.37 -0.84
C SER A 76 0.89 -9.23 -2.25
N ASP A 77 -0.41 -9.49 -2.42
CA ASP A 77 -1.09 -9.43 -3.72
C ASP A 77 -0.98 -8.05 -4.36
N SER A 78 -1.06 -6.98 -3.57
CA SER A 78 -0.90 -5.62 -4.11
C SER A 78 0.53 -5.35 -4.57
N LEU A 79 1.54 -5.92 -3.91
CA LEU A 79 2.94 -5.78 -4.34
C LEU A 79 3.20 -6.56 -5.62
N ASP A 80 2.61 -7.74 -5.76
CA ASP A 80 2.71 -8.53 -7.00
C ASP A 80 2.05 -7.81 -8.17
N GLU A 81 0.85 -7.25 -7.95
CA GLU A 81 0.16 -6.40 -8.92
C GLU A 81 1.01 -5.17 -9.28
N LEU A 82 1.59 -4.49 -8.28
CA LEU A 82 2.46 -3.34 -8.50
C LEU A 82 3.70 -3.72 -9.32
N ARG A 83 4.34 -4.86 -9.05
CA ARG A 83 5.53 -5.33 -9.79
C ARG A 83 5.24 -5.47 -11.28
N ILE A 84 4.11 -6.10 -11.62
CA ILE A 84 3.65 -6.25 -13.02
C ILE A 84 3.39 -4.90 -13.67
N LEU A 85 2.74 -3.98 -12.95
CA LEU A 85 2.43 -2.64 -13.49
C LEU A 85 3.68 -1.79 -13.66
N VAL A 86 4.64 -1.88 -12.74
CA VAL A 86 5.94 -1.20 -12.85
C VAL A 86 6.66 -1.64 -14.12
N GLU A 87 6.72 -2.94 -14.40
CA GLU A 87 7.34 -3.46 -15.62
C GLU A 87 6.65 -2.92 -16.89
N LYS A 88 5.31 -2.94 -16.92
CA LYS A 88 4.53 -2.43 -18.06
C LYS A 88 4.71 -0.94 -18.27
N ILE A 89 4.68 -0.15 -17.20
CA ILE A 89 4.86 1.31 -17.27
C ILE A 89 6.29 1.66 -17.66
N ARG A 90 7.31 0.93 -17.18
CA ARG A 90 8.70 1.17 -17.61
C ARG A 90 8.89 0.84 -19.10
N ALA A 91 8.22 -0.20 -19.60
CA ALA A 91 8.28 -0.56 -21.02
C ALA A 91 7.53 0.44 -21.91
N ASN A 92 6.41 0.99 -21.44
CA ASN A 92 5.63 2.00 -22.15
C ASN A 92 5.02 3.02 -21.16
N PRO A 93 5.72 4.11 -20.86
CA PRO A 93 5.26 5.07 -19.85
C PRO A 93 3.90 5.72 -20.16
N SER A 94 3.57 5.89 -21.44
CA SER A 94 2.28 6.45 -21.87
C SER A 94 1.09 5.56 -21.52
N SER A 95 1.31 4.28 -21.20
CA SER A 95 0.24 3.36 -20.76
C SER A 95 -0.23 3.60 -19.33
N ALA A 96 0.47 4.42 -18.54
CA ALA A 96 0.17 4.64 -17.12
C ALA A 96 -1.26 5.15 -16.85
N GLU A 97 -1.83 5.95 -17.76
CA GLU A 97 -3.21 6.48 -17.64
C GLU A 97 -4.25 5.35 -17.60
N GLN A 98 -4.00 4.27 -18.33
CA GLN A 98 -4.91 3.11 -18.39
C GLN A 98 -4.99 2.42 -17.03
N TYR A 99 -3.88 2.41 -16.27
CA TYR A 99 -3.79 1.79 -14.96
C TYR A 99 -4.28 2.71 -13.84
N ALA A 100 -4.13 4.04 -13.99
CA ALA A 100 -4.67 5.03 -13.08
C ALA A 100 -6.22 4.93 -12.98
N LEU A 101 -6.91 4.74 -14.12
CA LEU A 101 -8.36 4.50 -14.12
C LEU A 101 -8.74 3.09 -13.65
N ALA A 102 -7.99 2.05 -14.05
CA ALA A 102 -8.30 0.67 -13.67
C ALA A 102 -8.29 0.46 -12.14
N ALA A 103 -7.35 1.09 -11.43
CA ALA A 103 -7.31 1.07 -9.97
C ALA A 103 -8.54 1.74 -9.33
N LYS A 104 -9.06 2.83 -9.92
CA LYS A 104 -10.29 3.50 -9.48
C LYS A 104 -11.53 2.61 -9.69
N GLN A 105 -11.61 1.93 -10.83
CA GLN A 105 -12.74 1.04 -11.14
C GLN A 105 -12.80 -0.16 -10.19
N LYS A 106 -11.67 -0.81 -9.89
CA LYS A 106 -11.60 -1.92 -8.92
C LYS A 106 -12.12 -1.50 -7.54
N ARG A 107 -11.79 -0.28 -7.09
CA ARG A 107 -12.31 0.29 -5.83
C ARG A 107 -13.82 0.57 -5.87
N ALA A 108 -14.36 1.03 -7.01
CA ALA A 108 -15.80 1.18 -7.16
C ALA A 108 -16.53 -0.17 -7.05
N TYR A 109 -15.95 -1.24 -7.60
CA TYR A 109 -16.48 -2.60 -7.44
C TYR A 109 -16.35 -3.12 -6.00
N GLU A 110 -15.21 -2.92 -5.33
CA GLU A 110 -15.00 -3.33 -3.94
C GLU A 110 -15.92 -2.56 -2.97
N ILE A 111 -16.09 -1.24 -3.14
CA ILE A 111 -17.03 -0.44 -2.34
C ILE A 111 -18.48 -0.88 -2.59
N ASN A 112 -18.88 -1.08 -3.84
CA ASN A 112 -20.22 -1.59 -4.15
C ASN A 112 -20.49 -2.95 -3.51
N ASN A 113 -19.49 -3.84 -3.48
CA ASN A 113 -19.61 -5.14 -2.83
C ASN A 113 -19.61 -5.07 -1.30
N LEU A 114 -18.95 -4.07 -0.70
CA LEU A 114 -18.98 -3.82 0.75
C LEU A 114 -20.29 -3.16 1.22
N VAL A 115 -20.93 -2.34 0.37
CA VAL A 115 -22.28 -1.81 0.60
C VAL A 115 -23.34 -2.91 0.39
N ALA A 116 -23.02 -3.96 -0.38
CA ALA A 116 -23.96 -5.02 -0.73
C ALA A 116 -24.19 -6.12 0.33
N SER A 117 -23.52 -6.15 1.49
CA SER A 117 -23.94 -6.99 2.65
C SER A 117 -23.14 -6.75 3.93
N PRO A 118 -23.83 -6.67 5.10
CA PRO A 118 -24.11 -7.90 5.85
C PRO A 118 -25.50 -8.04 6.49
N LEU A 119 -26.47 -7.16 6.21
CA LEU A 119 -27.86 -7.33 6.64
C LEU A 119 -28.79 -7.22 5.43
N GLY A 120 -29.49 -8.30 5.14
CA GLY A 120 -30.26 -8.48 3.92
C GLY A 120 -31.29 -7.38 3.71
N THR A 121 -31.08 -6.55 2.70
CA THR A 121 -32.13 -6.21 1.75
C THR A 121 -31.45 -5.75 0.47
N LYS A 122 -31.62 -6.53 -0.59
CA LYS A 122 -31.24 -6.13 -1.95
C LYS A 122 -32.14 -4.94 -2.30
N LEU A 123 -31.66 -3.72 -2.05
CA LEU A 123 -32.29 -2.53 -2.60
C LEU A 123 -32.00 -2.56 -4.09
N GLU A 124 -32.88 -3.23 -4.84
CA GLU A 124 -32.96 -3.08 -6.28
C GLU A 124 -33.25 -1.61 -6.54
N ALA A 125 -32.22 -0.87 -6.93
CA ALA A 125 -32.40 0.42 -7.56
C ALA A 125 -33.16 0.16 -8.86
N LYS A 126 -34.49 0.23 -8.81
CA LYS A 126 -35.30 0.44 -10.00
C LYS A 126 -34.96 1.84 -10.52
N PRO A 127 -34.40 1.99 -11.73
CA PRO A 127 -34.46 3.26 -12.42
C PRO A 127 -35.95 3.53 -12.69
N GLY A 128 -36.42 4.73 -12.34
CA GLY A 128 -37.82 5.08 -12.37
C GLY A 128 -38.48 4.84 -13.73
N LEU A 129 -39.59 4.09 -13.70
CA LEU A 129 -40.95 4.51 -14.06
C LEU A 129 -41.94 3.41 -13.64
#